data_AF-A0AAD4K3E3-F1
#
_entry.id   AF-A0AAD4K3E3-F1
#
_cell.length_a   1.000
_cell.length_b   1.000
_cell.length_c   1.000
_cell.angle_alpha   90.00
_cell.angle_beta   90.00
_cell.angle_gamma   90.00
#
_symmetry.space_group_name_H-M   'P 1'
#
loop_
_entity.id
_entity.type
_entity.pdbx_description
1 polymer ?
#
loop_
_entity_poly.entity_id
_entity_poly.type
_entity_poly.pdbx_seq_one_letter_code
_entity_poly.pdbx_strand_id
1 'polypeptide(L)'
;MLSLPESDSEDELPPGWEERASEDGVVCYVNQQSQTTQWTHPRTGRSKRITGELPLGWERYFDESSKRYMFLNKETQQRTNIDPRLAFAVEEPTLNVAQVRQRFDSCTAALQVLHGKDLHGRVALITGANCGIGFETARSLALHGCEVIFACRNVAAANEAIERIAQERPAARSRCRAAQLDLGSLQAVQQFVTHIKQSVSHIDYLILNAGVFALPYSTTVDGLETTFQVSHLSHFHLTLQLESLFDHNTRIVVLSSESHRFANLPADNLTLQHLSPPADKYWSMMAYNNAKLCNVLFAQELAQRWKQRGISVFSLHPGNMVSTQLSRNYWFYRLLFALVRPFTKSLQQAAATSIYCATANELTGLSGLYFNNCYFCEPSKLSKCVALQQQLWQLSERLVSDIIN
;
A
#
# COMPACT_ATOMS: atom_id res chain seq x y z
N MET A 1 52.87 -24.16 -7.02
CA MET A 1 51.69 -23.42 -7.48
C MET A 1 50.57 -23.71 -6.50
N LEU A 2 50.41 -22.87 -5.48
CA LEU A 2 49.26 -22.90 -4.60
C LEU A 2 48.25 -21.92 -5.20
N SER A 3 47.16 -22.45 -5.72
CA SER A 3 45.99 -21.67 -6.14
C SER A 3 45.45 -20.94 -4.91
N LEU A 4 45.52 -19.62 -4.94
CA LEU A 4 44.80 -18.78 -3.99
C LEU A 4 43.31 -19.13 -4.08
N PRO A 5 42.58 -19.29 -2.96
CA PRO A 5 41.13 -19.36 -3.03
C PRO A 5 40.63 -18.05 -3.63
N GLU A 6 39.80 -18.14 -4.67
CA GLU A 6 39.07 -17.00 -5.21
C GLU A 6 38.42 -16.27 -4.05
N SER A 7 38.74 -14.99 -3.91
CA SER A 7 38.12 -14.09 -2.96
C SER A 7 36.67 -13.92 -3.39
N ASP A 8 35.81 -14.85 -3.00
CA ASP A 8 34.34 -14.75 -3.04
C ASP A 8 33.94 -13.57 -2.12
N SER A 9 34.12 -12.35 -2.62
CA SER A 9 33.59 -11.18 -1.95
C SER A 9 32.07 -11.32 -2.00
N GLU A 10 31.40 -11.34 -0.83
CA GLU A 10 29.93 -11.46 -0.79
C GLU A 10 29.22 -10.33 -1.57
N ASP A 11 29.94 -9.25 -1.86
CA ASP A 11 29.53 -8.09 -2.66
C ASP A 11 29.68 -8.27 -4.18
N GLU A 12 30.26 -9.38 -4.67
CA GLU A 12 30.35 -9.60 -6.11
C GLU A 12 28.99 -9.97 -6.72
N LEU A 13 28.58 -9.21 -7.73
CA LEU A 13 27.33 -9.45 -8.45
C LEU A 13 27.41 -10.76 -9.26
N PRO A 14 26.33 -11.56 -9.32
CA PRO A 14 26.26 -12.69 -10.24
C PRO A 14 26.41 -12.21 -11.70
N PRO A 15 26.89 -13.07 -12.61
CA PRO A 15 27.00 -12.72 -14.03
C PRO A 15 25.69 -12.16 -14.60
N GLY A 16 25.77 -11.06 -15.34
CA GLY A 16 24.62 -10.40 -15.98
C GLY A 16 23.88 -9.39 -15.10
N TRP A 17 24.27 -9.20 -13.83
CA TRP A 17 23.75 -8.16 -12.96
C TRP A 17 24.64 -6.91 -12.96
N GLU A 18 24.01 -5.75 -12.95
CA GLU A 18 24.66 -4.44 -12.80
C GLU A 18 24.05 -3.66 -11.64
N GLU A 19 24.88 -2.95 -10.89
CA GLU A 19 24.44 -2.02 -9.85
C GLU A 19 24.23 -0.62 -10.44
N ARG A 20 23.12 0.03 -10.06
CA ARG A 20 22.76 1.39 -10.48
C ARG A 20 22.18 2.18 -9.32
N ALA A 21 22.25 3.49 -9.40
CA ALA A 21 21.59 4.38 -8.45
C ALA A 21 20.31 4.96 -9.07
N SER A 22 19.23 4.98 -8.30
CA SER A 22 18.01 5.72 -8.63
C SER A 22 18.19 7.23 -8.42
N GLU A 23 17.28 8.04 -8.96
CA GLU A 23 17.31 9.50 -8.75
C GLU A 23 17.23 9.89 -7.27
N ASP A 24 16.51 9.10 -6.47
CA ASP A 24 16.36 9.28 -5.02
C ASP A 24 17.55 8.70 -4.21
N GLY A 25 18.58 8.22 -4.90
CA GLY A 25 19.81 7.70 -4.31
C GLY A 25 19.70 6.28 -3.75
N VAL A 26 18.63 5.54 -4.02
CA VAL A 26 18.51 4.13 -3.64
C VAL A 26 19.23 3.28 -4.69
N VAL A 27 20.01 2.29 -4.24
CA VAL A 27 20.70 1.38 -5.15
C VAL A 27 19.73 0.31 -5.66
N CYS A 28 19.71 0.12 -6.98
CA CYS A 28 19.00 -0.98 -7.64
C CYS A 28 19.97 -1.87 -8.42
N TYR A 29 19.55 -3.12 -8.59
CA TYR A 29 20.29 -4.15 -9.29
C TYR A 29 19.49 -4.54 -10.52
N VAL A 30 20.11 -4.42 -11.70
CA VAL A 30 19.49 -4.65 -13.00
C VAL A 30 20.13 -5.87 -13.63
N ASN A 31 19.34 -6.90 -13.91
CA ASN A 31 19.79 -8.05 -14.68
C ASN A 31 19.57 -7.78 -16.17
N GLN A 32 20.65 -7.76 -16.95
CA GLN A 32 20.60 -7.47 -18.38
C GLN A 32 19.99 -8.61 -19.21
N GLN A 33 20.09 -9.85 -18.74
CA GLN A 33 19.60 -11.03 -19.45
C GLN A 33 18.07 -11.16 -19.31
N SER A 34 17.56 -11.00 -18.09
CA SER A 34 16.12 -11.10 -17.79
C SER A 34 15.39 -9.77 -17.88
N GLN A 35 16.11 -8.64 -18.05
CA GLN A 35 15.56 -7.28 -17.99
C GLN A 35 14.79 -6.99 -16.70
N THR A 36 15.18 -7.62 -15.59
CA THR A 36 14.54 -7.43 -14.29
C THR A 36 15.34 -6.47 -13.42
N THR A 37 14.65 -5.58 -12.72
CA THR A 37 15.23 -4.69 -11.72
C THR A 37 14.74 -5.07 -10.33
N GLN A 38 15.64 -5.13 -9.35
CA GLN A 38 15.31 -5.32 -7.94
C GLN A 38 16.10 -4.37 -7.05
N TRP A 39 15.64 -4.20 -5.81
CA TRP A 39 16.18 -3.19 -4.88
C TRP A 39 16.99 -3.79 -3.73
N THR A 40 17.37 -5.06 -3.88
CA THR A 40 18.19 -5.80 -2.92
C THR A 40 19.25 -6.59 -3.68
N HIS A 41 20.44 -6.77 -3.09
CA HIS A 41 21.55 -7.47 -3.72
C HIS A 41 21.14 -8.92 -4.04
N PRO A 42 21.39 -9.41 -5.27
CA PRO A 42 20.91 -10.73 -5.70
C PRO A 42 21.48 -11.92 -4.91
N ARG A 43 22.65 -11.78 -4.30
CA ARG A 43 23.23 -12.84 -3.44
C ARG A 43 22.91 -12.66 -1.96
N THR A 44 22.99 -11.44 -1.45
CA THR A 44 22.98 -11.17 0.01
C THR A 44 21.63 -10.67 0.50
N GLY A 45 20.76 -10.20 -0.40
CA GLY A 45 19.47 -9.60 -0.09
C GLY A 45 19.55 -8.23 0.60
N ARG A 46 20.74 -7.63 0.71
CA ARG A 46 20.95 -6.33 1.36
C ARG A 46 20.61 -5.16 0.42
N SER A 47 20.06 -4.07 0.96
CA SER A 47 19.85 -2.82 0.22
C SER A 47 20.99 -1.84 0.51
N LYS A 48 21.29 -0.98 -0.47
CA LYS A 48 22.32 0.08 -0.35
C LYS A 48 21.69 1.42 -0.72
N ARG A 49 22.21 2.51 -0.16
CA ARG A 49 21.85 3.88 -0.54
C ARG A 49 23.12 4.70 -0.76
N ILE A 50 23.12 5.51 -1.80
CA ILE A 50 24.14 6.54 -1.99
C ILE A 50 23.74 7.80 -1.21
N THR A 51 24.67 8.33 -0.43
CA THR A 51 24.45 9.52 0.41
C THR A 51 25.43 10.62 0.05
N GLY A 52 25.00 11.88 0.13
CA GLY A 52 25.86 13.04 -0.07
C GLY A 52 25.96 13.53 -1.52
N GLU A 53 26.77 14.56 -1.70
CA GLU A 53 27.06 15.16 -3.01
C GLU A 53 27.99 14.25 -3.84
N LEU A 54 28.10 14.56 -5.13
CA LEU A 54 29.08 13.88 -5.98
C LEU A 54 30.50 14.10 -5.43
N PRO A 55 31.40 13.11 -5.54
CA PRO A 55 32.78 13.30 -5.14
C PRO A 55 33.40 14.50 -5.87
N LEU A 56 34.34 15.18 -5.23
CA LEU A 56 34.93 16.40 -5.75
C LEU A 56 35.49 16.17 -7.17
N GLY A 57 35.20 17.10 -8.08
CA GLY A 57 35.58 17.01 -9.50
C GLY A 57 34.59 16.26 -10.40
N TRP A 58 33.57 15.57 -9.86
CA TRP A 58 32.53 14.93 -10.66
C TRP A 58 31.32 15.82 -10.89
N GLU A 59 30.81 15.82 -12.12
CA GLU A 59 29.56 16.48 -12.48
C GLU A 59 28.62 15.55 -13.22
N ARG A 60 27.33 15.67 -12.93
CA ARG A 60 26.25 14.97 -13.63
C ARG A 60 25.75 15.85 -14.78
N TYR A 61 25.69 15.28 -15.99
CA TYR A 61 25.10 15.93 -17.16
C TYR A 61 24.13 14.97 -17.86
N PHE A 62 23.14 15.50 -18.57
CA PHE A 62 22.24 14.69 -19.39
C PHE A 62 22.82 14.58 -20.80
N ASP A 63 23.05 13.36 -21.28
CA ASP A 63 23.49 13.11 -22.64
C ASP A 63 22.28 12.87 -23.55
N GLU A 64 22.01 13.84 -24.42
CA GLU A 64 20.89 13.80 -25.38
C GLU A 64 20.98 12.63 -26.36
N SER A 65 22.21 12.16 -26.66
CA SER A 65 22.41 11.08 -27.64
C SER A 65 21.99 9.72 -27.08
N SER A 66 22.34 9.42 -25.83
CA SER A 66 21.94 8.19 -25.14
C SER A 66 20.63 8.31 -24.34
N LYS A 67 20.09 9.54 -24.21
CA LYS A 67 18.94 9.89 -23.37
C LYS A 67 19.09 9.44 -21.92
N ARG A 68 20.29 9.59 -21.36
CA ARG A 68 20.63 9.16 -20.00
C ARG A 68 21.53 10.17 -19.31
N TYR A 69 21.47 10.19 -17.98
CA TYR A 69 22.45 10.91 -17.19
C TYR A 69 23.80 10.21 -17.25
N MET A 70 24.85 11.02 -17.43
CA MET A 70 26.25 10.61 -17.41
C MET A 70 27.01 11.45 -16.38
N PHE A 71 28.17 10.93 -15.98
CA PHE A 71 29.06 11.57 -15.03
C PHE A 71 30.41 11.86 -15.69
N LEU A 72 30.87 13.10 -15.57
CA LEU A 72 32.17 13.57 -16.06
C LEU A 72 33.04 13.95 -14.88
N ASN A 73 34.23 13.39 -14.79
CA ASN A 73 35.28 13.90 -13.91
C ASN A 73 36.02 15.03 -14.64
N LYS A 74 36.00 16.25 -14.10
CA LYS A 74 36.60 17.44 -14.70
C LYS A 74 38.12 17.41 -14.73
N GLU A 75 38.75 16.72 -13.79
CA GLU A 75 40.21 16.67 -13.67
C GLU A 75 40.79 15.63 -14.62
N THR A 76 40.20 14.43 -14.67
CA THR A 76 40.70 13.32 -15.49
C THR A 76 40.06 13.25 -16.88
N GLN A 77 39.00 14.04 -17.13
CA GLN A 77 38.16 13.96 -18.33
C GLN A 77 37.48 12.60 -18.54
N GLN A 78 37.44 11.77 -17.50
CA GLN A 78 36.80 10.46 -17.54
C GLN A 78 35.27 10.62 -17.61
N ARG A 79 34.63 9.87 -18.50
CA ARG A 79 33.17 9.79 -18.63
C ARG A 79 32.69 8.41 -18.24
N THR A 80 31.61 8.34 -17.48
CA THR A 80 30.96 7.08 -17.11
C THR A 80 29.45 7.26 -17.03
N ASN A 81 28.72 6.17 -17.23
CA ASN A 81 27.29 6.08 -16.98
C ASN A 81 26.97 5.52 -15.57
N ILE A 82 28.00 5.15 -14.80
CA ILE A 82 27.89 4.63 -13.43
C ILE A 82 28.03 5.80 -12.45
N ASP A 83 27.11 5.93 -11.50
CA ASP A 83 27.19 6.97 -10.48
C ASP A 83 28.45 6.76 -9.62
N PRO A 84 29.39 7.73 -9.58
CA PRO A 84 30.63 7.62 -8.81
C PRO A 84 30.41 7.40 -7.31
N ARG A 85 29.23 7.77 -6.78
CA ARG A 85 28.88 7.58 -5.37
C ARG A 85 28.59 6.12 -5.03
N LEU A 86 28.37 5.24 -6.01
CA LEU A 86 28.13 3.81 -5.77
C LEU A 86 29.30 3.14 -5.05
N ALA A 87 30.53 3.56 -5.32
CA ALA A 87 31.72 3.06 -4.60
C ALA A 87 31.69 3.37 -3.09
N PHE A 88 30.85 4.32 -2.66
CA PHE A 88 30.66 4.75 -1.28
C PHE A 88 29.23 4.52 -0.81
N ALA A 89 28.46 3.66 -1.51
CA ALA A 89 27.11 3.34 -1.10
C ALA A 89 27.12 2.67 0.27
N VAL A 90 26.26 3.16 1.16
CA VAL A 90 26.15 2.62 2.52
C VAL A 90 25.08 1.54 2.51
N GLU A 91 25.39 0.38 3.06
CA GLU A 91 24.38 -0.64 3.33
C GLU A 91 23.31 -0.05 4.24
N GLU A 92 22.05 -0.11 3.81
CA GLU A 92 20.96 0.21 4.71
C GLU A 92 20.83 -0.97 5.68
N PRO A 93 20.90 -0.73 7.00
CA PRO A 93 20.64 -1.80 7.96
C PRO A 93 19.25 -2.36 7.67
N THR A 94 19.11 -3.69 7.68
CA THR A 94 17.80 -4.32 7.65
C THR A 94 17.01 -3.81 8.85
N LEU A 95 16.12 -2.85 8.62
CA LEU A 95 15.32 -2.23 9.66
C LEU A 95 14.55 -3.34 10.37
N ASN A 96 14.89 -3.56 11.63
CA ASN A 96 14.08 -4.38 12.50
C ASN A 96 12.93 -3.50 12.99
N VAL A 97 11.70 -3.99 12.95
CA VAL A 97 10.54 -3.26 13.50
C VAL A 97 10.76 -2.85 14.96
N ALA A 98 11.56 -3.60 15.72
CA ALA A 98 11.96 -3.28 17.09
C ALA A 98 12.81 -1.99 17.22
N GLN A 99 13.43 -1.53 16.13
CA GLN A 99 14.22 -0.29 16.07
C GLN A 99 13.37 0.92 15.67
N VAL A 100 12.13 0.71 15.21
CA VAL A 100 11.20 1.81 14.89
C VAL A 100 10.76 2.48 16.19
N ARG A 101 11.26 3.69 16.45
CA ARG A 101 10.87 4.47 17.62
C ARG A 101 9.38 4.82 17.54
N GLN A 102 8.64 4.48 18.57
CA GLN A 102 7.24 4.90 18.69
C GLN A 102 7.16 6.42 18.90
N ARG A 103 6.60 7.12 17.90
CA ARG A 103 6.39 8.59 17.93
C ARG A 103 4.93 8.99 18.12
N PHE A 104 4.02 8.05 17.89
CA PHE A 104 2.59 8.27 17.84
C PHE A 104 1.86 7.23 18.70
N ASP A 105 0.62 7.55 19.03
CA ASP A 105 -0.22 6.77 19.94
C ASP A 105 -1.68 6.74 19.47
N SER A 106 -2.57 6.19 20.31
CA SER A 106 -3.99 6.10 20.01
C SER A 106 -4.70 7.46 19.87
N CYS A 107 -4.14 8.52 20.45
CA CYS A 107 -4.71 9.86 20.49
C CYS A 107 -4.20 10.75 19.35
N THR A 108 -3.17 10.31 18.63
CA THR A 108 -2.57 11.02 17.51
C THR A 108 -3.56 11.19 16.36
N ALA A 109 -3.67 12.42 15.84
CA ALA A 109 -4.46 12.78 14.66
C ALA A 109 -3.63 12.65 13.36
N ALA A 110 -4.32 12.39 12.24
CA ALA A 110 -3.70 12.32 10.91
C ALA A 110 -2.88 13.57 10.55
N LEU A 111 -3.38 14.78 10.84
CA LEU A 111 -2.63 16.01 10.61
C LEU A 111 -1.37 16.12 11.49
N GLN A 112 -1.37 15.54 12.68
CA GLN A 112 -0.16 15.50 13.53
C GLN A 112 0.90 14.56 12.94
N VAL A 113 0.51 13.44 12.34
CA VAL A 113 1.43 12.54 11.63
C VAL A 113 2.09 13.24 10.44
N LEU A 114 1.36 14.13 9.76
CA LEU A 114 1.85 14.90 8.61
C LEU A 114 2.56 16.20 8.97
N HIS A 115 2.67 16.55 10.26
CA HIS A 115 3.26 17.83 10.65
C HIS A 115 4.67 18.00 10.08
N GLY A 116 4.88 19.04 9.29
CA GLY A 116 6.16 19.35 8.63
C GLY A 116 6.47 18.51 7.38
N LYS A 117 5.53 17.72 6.87
CA LYS A 117 5.69 16.99 5.60
C LYS A 117 5.10 17.79 4.43
N ASP A 118 5.85 17.84 3.34
CA ASP A 118 5.36 18.27 2.04
C ASP A 118 5.18 17.04 1.13
N LEU A 119 3.99 16.88 0.56
CA LEU A 119 3.62 15.78 -0.33
C LEU A 119 3.38 16.25 -1.77
N HIS A 120 3.82 17.46 -2.14
CA HIS A 120 3.79 17.89 -3.54
C HIS A 120 4.48 16.89 -4.47
N GLY A 121 3.86 16.65 -5.62
CA GLY A 121 4.33 15.69 -6.62
C GLY A 121 4.01 14.23 -6.28
N ARG A 122 3.42 13.95 -5.11
CA ARG A 122 2.95 12.61 -4.74
C ARG A 122 1.49 12.41 -5.14
N VAL A 123 1.16 11.19 -5.56
CA VAL A 123 -0.18 10.78 -5.98
C VAL A 123 -0.72 9.68 -5.08
N ALA A 124 -1.90 9.90 -4.50
CA ALA A 124 -2.64 8.94 -3.70
C ALA A 124 -3.91 8.48 -4.40
N LEU A 125 -4.15 7.16 -4.42
CA LEU A 125 -5.42 6.57 -4.83
C LEU A 125 -6.08 5.94 -3.60
N ILE A 126 -7.29 6.42 -3.26
CA ILE A 126 -7.98 6.01 -2.03
C ILE A 126 -9.37 5.50 -2.37
N THR A 127 -9.64 4.24 -2.04
CA THR A 127 -10.98 3.66 -2.22
C THR A 127 -11.92 4.11 -1.10
N GLY A 128 -13.15 4.52 -1.43
CA GLY A 128 -14.13 4.97 -0.44
C GLY A 128 -13.75 6.28 0.25
N ALA A 129 -13.15 7.22 -0.49
CA ALA A 129 -12.65 8.49 0.02
C ALA A 129 -13.72 9.59 0.25
N ASN A 130 -15.00 9.32 -0.02
CA ASN A 130 -16.06 10.33 0.09
C ASN A 130 -16.59 10.52 1.53
N CYS A 131 -16.36 9.56 2.44
CA CYS A 131 -16.82 9.66 3.82
C CYS A 131 -15.89 8.98 4.83
N GLY A 132 -16.16 9.20 6.13
CA GLY A 132 -15.50 8.51 7.24
C GLY A 132 -13.97 8.64 7.21
N ILE A 133 -13.30 7.50 7.45
CA ILE A 133 -11.83 7.40 7.55
C ILE A 133 -11.18 7.68 6.19
N GLY A 134 -11.77 7.20 5.10
CA GLY A 134 -11.27 7.45 3.74
C GLY A 134 -11.26 8.93 3.40
N PHE A 135 -12.35 9.64 3.69
CA PHE A 135 -12.42 11.10 3.53
C PHE A 135 -11.36 11.81 4.33
N GLU A 136 -11.18 11.43 5.60
CA GLU A 136 -10.23 12.13 6.44
C GLU A 136 -8.77 11.85 6.06
N THR A 137 -8.49 10.64 5.58
CA THR A 137 -7.21 10.28 4.98
C THR A 137 -6.95 11.13 3.73
N ALA A 138 -7.93 11.20 2.83
CA ALA A 138 -7.86 11.98 1.59
C ALA A 138 -7.65 13.47 1.86
N ARG A 139 -8.45 14.03 2.77
CA ARG A 139 -8.34 15.42 3.23
C ARG A 139 -6.96 15.70 3.80
N SER A 140 -6.46 14.85 4.70
CA SER A 140 -5.16 15.07 5.35
C SER A 140 -4.01 15.09 4.33
N LEU A 141 -4.01 14.18 3.34
CA LEU A 141 -3.02 14.17 2.27
C LEU A 141 -3.14 15.39 1.34
N ALA A 142 -4.35 15.72 0.90
CA ALA A 142 -4.60 16.86 0.01
C ALA A 142 -4.19 18.20 0.63
N LEU A 143 -4.43 18.38 1.93
CA LEU A 143 -4.00 19.58 2.65
C LEU A 143 -2.47 19.72 2.68
N HIS A 144 -1.71 18.63 2.55
CA HIS A 144 -0.24 18.64 2.50
C HIS A 144 0.32 18.57 1.08
N GLY A 145 -0.48 18.92 0.05
CA GLY A 145 -0.01 19.07 -1.33
C GLY A 145 -0.06 17.81 -2.19
N CYS A 146 -0.47 16.67 -1.62
CA CYS A 146 -0.63 15.41 -2.35
C CYS A 146 -1.78 15.53 -3.37
N GLU A 147 -1.60 14.98 -4.56
CA GLU A 147 -2.70 14.73 -5.48
C GLU A 147 -3.48 13.51 -5.03
N VAL A 148 -4.81 13.62 -4.92
CA VAL A 148 -5.66 12.56 -4.35
C VAL A 148 -6.79 12.20 -5.30
N ILE A 149 -6.83 10.92 -5.66
CA ILE A 149 -7.88 10.31 -6.47
C ILE A 149 -8.90 9.68 -5.53
N PHE A 150 -10.11 10.23 -5.53
CA PHE A 150 -11.25 9.77 -4.75
C PHE A 150 -11.95 8.65 -5.53
N ALA A 151 -11.49 7.42 -5.36
CA ALA A 151 -12.06 6.24 -6.01
C ALA A 151 -13.34 5.80 -5.27
N CYS A 152 -14.49 6.23 -5.76
CA CYS A 152 -15.77 6.09 -5.06
C CYS A 152 -16.87 5.57 -5.99
N ARG A 153 -17.80 4.78 -5.45
CA ARG A 153 -18.97 4.30 -6.22
C ARG A 153 -19.88 5.45 -6.68
N ASN A 154 -20.10 6.44 -5.82
CA ASN A 154 -20.91 7.62 -6.12
C ASN A 154 -20.01 8.84 -6.36
N VAL A 155 -19.89 9.25 -7.62
CA VAL A 155 -19.05 10.38 -8.05
C VAL A 155 -19.57 11.71 -7.52
N ALA A 156 -20.89 11.91 -7.45
CA ALA A 156 -21.48 13.14 -6.90
C ALA A 156 -21.10 13.32 -5.43
N ALA A 157 -21.23 12.27 -4.61
CA ALA A 157 -20.82 12.30 -3.20
C ALA A 157 -19.29 12.50 -3.04
N ALA A 158 -18.48 11.98 -3.97
CA ALA A 158 -17.05 12.23 -3.98
C ALA A 158 -16.75 13.70 -4.31
N ASN A 159 -17.42 14.30 -5.30
CA ASN A 159 -17.28 15.71 -5.62
C ASN A 159 -17.72 16.61 -4.46
N GLU A 160 -18.83 16.31 -3.79
CA GLU A 160 -19.23 17.03 -2.56
C GLU A 160 -18.18 16.95 -1.46
N ALA A 161 -17.52 15.79 -1.31
CA ALA A 161 -16.41 15.63 -0.37
C ALA A 161 -15.20 16.49 -0.77
N ILE A 162 -14.87 16.54 -2.05
CA ILE A 162 -13.79 17.38 -2.58
C ILE A 162 -14.09 18.87 -2.35
N GLU A 163 -15.34 19.31 -2.57
CA GLU A 163 -15.72 20.70 -2.30
C GLU A 163 -15.62 21.06 -0.81
N ARG A 164 -15.91 20.13 0.11
CA ARG A 164 -15.66 20.35 1.55
C ARG A 164 -14.18 20.60 1.86
N ILE A 165 -13.27 19.90 1.19
CA ILE A 165 -11.82 20.13 1.35
C ILE A 165 -11.43 21.49 0.76
N ALA A 166 -12.01 21.86 -0.38
CA ALA A 166 -11.77 23.14 -1.04
C ALA A 166 -12.27 24.34 -0.23
N GLN A 167 -13.41 24.20 0.45
CA GLN A 167 -13.92 25.22 1.38
C GLN A 167 -12.96 25.48 2.55
N GLU A 168 -12.26 24.44 3.01
CA GLU A 168 -11.24 24.59 4.06
C GLU A 168 -9.92 25.13 3.53
N ARG A 169 -9.48 24.64 2.36
CA ARG A 169 -8.24 25.08 1.70
C ARG A 169 -8.46 25.14 0.18
N PRO A 170 -8.75 26.32 -0.38
CA PRO A 170 -9.04 26.46 -1.82
C PRO A 170 -7.95 25.87 -2.73
N ALA A 171 -6.67 26.01 -2.35
CA ALA A 171 -5.55 25.46 -3.09
C ALA A 171 -5.53 23.92 -3.19
N ALA A 172 -6.20 23.21 -2.28
CA ALA A 172 -6.28 21.74 -2.31
C ALA A 172 -7.30 21.22 -3.34
N ARG A 173 -8.18 22.08 -3.87
CA ARG A 173 -9.23 21.68 -4.83
C ARG A 173 -8.65 21.11 -6.13
N SER A 174 -7.60 21.73 -6.65
CA SER A 174 -6.92 21.31 -7.88
C SER A 174 -6.13 20.01 -7.69
N ARG A 175 -5.85 19.62 -6.45
CA ARG A 175 -5.18 18.36 -6.10
C ARG A 175 -6.14 17.18 -5.98
N CYS A 176 -7.44 17.42 -5.95
CA CYS A 176 -8.43 16.37 -5.71
C CYS A 176 -9.26 16.10 -6.98
N ARG A 177 -9.41 14.83 -7.35
CA ARG A 177 -10.30 14.42 -8.44
C ARG A 177 -11.11 13.17 -8.07
N ALA A 178 -12.38 13.15 -8.44
CA ALA A 178 -13.24 11.99 -8.28
C ALA A 178 -13.09 11.02 -9.45
N ALA A 179 -13.11 9.72 -9.15
CA ALA A 179 -13.11 8.67 -10.17
C ALA A 179 -14.09 7.56 -9.74
N GLN A 180 -14.93 7.10 -10.67
CA GLN A 180 -15.98 6.13 -10.37
C GLN A 180 -15.39 4.72 -10.21
N LEU A 181 -15.57 4.13 -9.05
CA LEU A 181 -15.14 2.76 -8.75
C LEU A 181 -16.24 2.03 -7.98
N ASP A 182 -16.84 1.01 -8.61
CA ASP A 182 -17.72 0.06 -7.92
C ASP A 182 -16.98 -1.25 -7.66
N LEU A 183 -16.62 -1.47 -6.39
CA LEU A 183 -15.97 -2.71 -5.94
C LEU A 183 -16.95 -3.90 -5.91
N GLY A 184 -18.24 -3.70 -6.17
CA GLY A 184 -19.20 -4.79 -6.36
C GLY A 184 -19.19 -5.39 -7.77
N SER A 185 -18.31 -4.95 -8.67
CA SER A 185 -18.19 -5.50 -10.03
C SER A 185 -16.73 -5.54 -10.48
N LEU A 186 -16.18 -6.71 -10.77
CA LEU A 186 -14.83 -6.86 -11.30
C LEU A 186 -14.68 -6.19 -12.68
N GLN A 187 -15.73 -6.22 -13.51
CA GLN A 187 -15.76 -5.47 -14.77
C GLN A 187 -15.62 -3.96 -14.56
N ALA A 188 -16.30 -3.40 -13.55
CA ALA A 188 -16.17 -1.98 -13.20
C ALA A 188 -14.76 -1.65 -12.68
N VAL A 189 -14.11 -2.57 -11.94
CA VAL A 189 -12.72 -2.42 -11.52
C VAL A 189 -11.78 -2.35 -12.73
N GLN A 190 -11.96 -3.19 -13.76
CA GLN A 190 -11.14 -3.13 -14.98
C GLN A 190 -11.31 -1.81 -15.75
N GLN A 191 -12.55 -1.33 -15.88
CA GLN A 191 -12.85 -0.06 -16.53
C GLN A 191 -12.19 1.10 -15.78
N PHE A 192 -12.27 1.09 -14.44
CA PHE A 192 -11.58 2.05 -13.59
C PHE A 192 -10.07 2.00 -13.79
N VAL A 193 -9.44 0.82 -13.74
CA VAL A 193 -7.98 0.67 -13.96
C VAL A 193 -7.57 1.25 -15.30
N THR A 194 -8.31 0.95 -16.37
CA THR A 194 -8.03 1.46 -17.72
C THR A 194 -8.01 2.99 -17.73
N HIS A 195 -9.01 3.61 -17.10
CA HIS A 195 -9.09 5.06 -16.97
C HIS A 195 -7.95 5.65 -16.12
N ILE A 196 -7.58 4.98 -15.02
CA ILE A 196 -6.48 5.45 -14.16
C ILE A 196 -5.14 5.37 -14.89
N LYS A 197 -4.83 4.28 -15.59
CA LYS A 197 -3.58 4.14 -16.37
C LYS A 197 -3.43 5.17 -17.48
N GLN A 198 -4.54 5.74 -17.97
CA GLN A 198 -4.51 6.82 -18.95
C GLN A 198 -4.30 8.21 -18.34
N SER A 199 -4.53 8.36 -17.03
CA SER A 199 -4.61 9.66 -16.36
C SER A 199 -3.55 9.91 -15.29
N VAL A 200 -2.76 8.90 -14.92
CA VAL A 200 -1.60 8.99 -14.04
C VAL A 200 -0.49 8.08 -14.53
N SER A 201 0.76 8.53 -14.37
CA SER A 201 1.96 7.76 -14.66
C SER A 201 2.47 6.96 -13.46
N HIS A 202 2.14 7.37 -12.23
CA HIS A 202 2.63 6.77 -10.99
C HIS A 202 1.61 6.91 -9.84
N ILE A 203 1.64 5.97 -8.89
CA ILE A 203 0.89 6.03 -7.63
C ILE A 203 1.86 5.79 -6.48
N ASP A 204 2.08 6.81 -5.65
CA ASP A 204 2.89 6.70 -4.43
C ASP A 204 2.13 5.99 -3.32
N TYR A 205 0.83 6.29 -3.16
CA TYR A 205 0.04 5.77 -2.05
C TYR A 205 -1.25 5.10 -2.56
N LEU A 206 -1.31 3.77 -2.51
CA LEU A 206 -2.56 3.03 -2.73
C LEU A 206 -3.18 2.69 -1.38
N ILE A 207 -4.32 3.30 -1.06
CA ILE A 207 -5.01 3.11 0.22
C ILE A 207 -6.34 2.37 -0.02
N LEU A 208 -6.34 1.08 0.29
CA LEU A 208 -7.48 0.18 0.15
C LEU A 208 -8.38 0.30 1.39
N ASN A 209 -9.14 1.40 1.45
CA ASN A 209 -9.95 1.79 2.61
C ASN A 209 -11.41 1.32 2.53
N ALA A 210 -11.97 1.23 1.32
CA ALA A 210 -13.37 0.86 1.15
C ALA A 210 -13.71 -0.49 1.80
N GLY A 211 -14.89 -0.58 2.38
CA GLY A 211 -15.39 -1.79 2.99
C GLY A 211 -16.84 -1.61 3.39
N VAL A 212 -17.52 -2.73 3.59
CA VAL A 212 -18.90 -2.77 4.08
C VAL A 212 -18.95 -3.54 5.39
N PHE A 213 -19.89 -3.20 6.26
CA PHE A 213 -20.01 -3.80 7.59
C PHE A 213 -21.47 -4.11 7.89
N ALA A 214 -21.71 -5.28 8.50
CA ALA A 214 -23.01 -5.71 9.03
C ALA A 214 -24.19 -5.54 8.05
N LEU A 215 -23.97 -5.85 6.77
CA LEU A 215 -25.04 -5.87 5.78
C LEU A 215 -25.92 -7.13 5.95
N PRO A 216 -27.22 -7.06 5.62
CA PRO A 216 -28.00 -8.25 5.29
C PRO A 216 -27.33 -9.04 4.16
N TYR A 217 -27.60 -10.34 4.07
CA TYR A 217 -27.08 -11.16 2.98
C TYR A 217 -27.44 -10.56 1.62
N SER A 218 -26.45 -10.40 0.75
CA SER A 218 -26.61 -10.02 -0.64
C SER A 218 -25.44 -10.52 -1.47
N THR A 219 -25.69 -10.75 -2.75
CA THR A 219 -24.66 -11.03 -3.73
C THR A 219 -24.40 -9.82 -4.61
N THR A 220 -23.16 -9.70 -5.08
CA THR A 220 -22.75 -8.74 -6.11
C THR A 220 -23.28 -9.14 -7.49
N VAL A 221 -23.03 -8.30 -8.50
CA VAL A 221 -23.35 -8.65 -9.90
C VAL A 221 -22.51 -9.83 -10.40
N ASP A 222 -21.37 -10.09 -9.77
CA ASP A 222 -20.49 -11.23 -10.08
C ASP A 222 -20.88 -12.51 -9.32
N GLY A 223 -22.00 -12.50 -8.58
CA GLY A 223 -22.53 -13.68 -7.90
C GLY A 223 -21.85 -14.05 -6.57
N LEU A 224 -21.01 -13.17 -6.03
CA LEU A 224 -20.28 -13.41 -4.78
C LEU A 224 -20.90 -12.66 -3.60
N GLU A 225 -20.70 -13.16 -2.38
CA GLU A 225 -21.10 -12.45 -1.16
C GLU A 225 -20.47 -11.05 -1.12
N THR A 226 -21.32 -10.06 -0.83
CA THR A 226 -20.98 -8.64 -1.02
C THR A 226 -19.81 -8.19 -0.16
N THR A 227 -19.72 -8.61 1.10
CA THR A 227 -18.66 -8.21 2.03
C THR A 227 -17.30 -8.72 1.59
N PHE A 228 -17.23 -10.00 1.21
CA PHE A 228 -16.04 -10.64 0.70
C PHE A 228 -15.53 -9.95 -0.57
N GLN A 229 -16.40 -9.78 -1.57
CA GLN A 229 -15.95 -9.19 -2.83
C GLN A 229 -15.52 -7.73 -2.65
N VAL A 230 -16.37 -6.90 -2.05
CA VAL A 230 -16.11 -5.46 -1.91
C VAL A 230 -14.88 -5.19 -1.05
N SER A 231 -14.70 -5.93 0.04
CA SER A 231 -13.62 -5.64 1.00
C SER A 231 -12.29 -6.27 0.61
N HIS A 232 -12.30 -7.43 -0.06
CA HIS A 232 -11.11 -8.21 -0.40
C HIS A 232 -10.94 -8.43 -1.91
N LEU A 233 -11.83 -9.18 -2.59
CA LEU A 233 -11.56 -9.67 -3.95
C LEU A 233 -11.35 -8.55 -4.98
N SER A 234 -12.19 -7.52 -4.94
CA SER A 234 -12.07 -6.38 -5.85
C SER A 234 -10.85 -5.52 -5.55
N HIS A 235 -10.44 -5.43 -4.27
CA HIS A 235 -9.20 -4.76 -3.88
C HIS A 235 -7.95 -5.55 -4.28
N PHE A 236 -7.99 -6.87 -4.15
CA PHE A 236 -6.99 -7.79 -4.67
C PHE A 236 -6.80 -7.57 -6.17
N HIS A 237 -7.88 -7.64 -6.94
CA HIS A 237 -7.83 -7.43 -8.39
C HIS A 237 -7.34 -6.02 -8.76
N LEU A 238 -7.89 -4.98 -8.12
CA LEU A 238 -7.50 -3.59 -8.34
C LEU A 238 -5.99 -3.39 -8.14
N THR A 239 -5.44 -3.94 -7.07
CA THR A 239 -4.02 -3.80 -6.72
C THR A 239 -3.12 -4.42 -7.77
N LEU A 240 -3.41 -5.66 -8.19
CA LEU A 240 -2.61 -6.33 -9.22
C LEU A 240 -2.73 -5.63 -10.58
N GLN A 241 -3.92 -5.15 -10.93
CA GLN A 241 -4.14 -4.47 -12.20
C GLN A 241 -3.43 -3.11 -12.28
N LEU A 242 -3.21 -2.44 -11.16
CA LEU A 242 -2.46 -1.17 -11.08
C LEU A 242 -0.93 -1.37 -10.96
N GLU A 243 -0.43 -2.61 -10.96
CA GLU A 243 0.99 -2.94 -10.74
C GLU A 243 1.99 -2.13 -11.58
N SER A 244 1.61 -1.81 -12.82
CA SER A 244 2.44 -1.03 -13.75
C SER A 244 2.62 0.44 -13.38
N LEU A 245 1.84 0.95 -12.43
CA LEU A 245 1.94 2.32 -11.91
C LEU A 245 2.74 2.40 -10.61
N PHE A 246 3.30 1.28 -10.15
CA PHE A 246 4.03 1.19 -8.89
C PHE A 246 5.53 1.03 -9.10
N ASP A 247 6.29 1.61 -8.17
CA ASP A 247 7.74 1.43 -8.07
C ASP A 247 8.16 1.23 -6.60
N HIS A 248 9.47 1.19 -6.34
CA HIS A 248 10.02 1.01 -4.98
C HIS A 248 9.62 2.07 -3.94
N ASN A 249 9.13 3.23 -4.36
CA ASN A 249 8.62 4.27 -3.47
C ASN A 249 7.13 4.10 -3.16
N THR A 250 6.42 3.29 -3.95
CA THR A 250 4.99 3.01 -3.74
C THR A 250 4.77 2.30 -2.41
N ARG A 251 3.75 2.78 -1.69
CA ARG A 251 3.26 2.18 -0.45
C ARG A 251 1.79 1.80 -0.59
N ILE A 252 1.50 0.57 -0.22
CA ILE A 252 0.16 -0.02 -0.28
C ILE A 252 -0.34 -0.22 1.14
N VAL A 253 -1.47 0.39 1.45
CA VAL A 253 -2.06 0.39 2.78
C VAL A 253 -3.41 -0.29 2.73
N VAL A 254 -3.50 -1.47 3.36
CA VAL A 254 -4.69 -2.32 3.36
C VAL A 254 -5.44 -2.20 4.68
N LEU A 255 -6.66 -1.65 4.65
CA LEU A 255 -7.42 -1.46 5.88
C LEU A 255 -8.12 -2.76 6.30
N SER A 256 -7.69 -3.28 7.44
CA SER A 256 -8.29 -4.39 8.16
C SER A 256 -9.09 -3.86 9.39
N SER A 257 -9.24 -4.68 10.43
CA SER A 257 -9.88 -4.38 11.71
C SER A 257 -9.38 -5.36 12.77
N GLU A 258 -9.43 -5.02 14.06
CA GLU A 258 -9.24 -6.00 15.15
C GLU A 258 -10.21 -7.20 15.05
N SER A 259 -11.32 -7.05 14.31
CA SER A 259 -12.25 -8.15 14.03
C SER A 259 -11.62 -9.34 13.30
N HIS A 260 -10.50 -9.15 12.58
CA HIS A 260 -9.76 -10.22 11.89
C HIS A 260 -9.30 -11.34 12.84
N ARG A 261 -9.15 -11.03 14.14
CA ARG A 261 -8.75 -11.99 15.17
C ARG A 261 -9.86 -12.99 15.51
N PHE A 262 -11.11 -12.66 15.16
CA PHE A 262 -12.29 -13.49 15.40
C PHE A 262 -12.85 -14.10 14.11
N ALA A 263 -12.03 -14.16 13.06
CA ALA A 263 -12.35 -14.86 11.84
C ALA A 263 -12.38 -16.37 12.07
N ASN A 264 -13.21 -17.07 11.30
CA ASN A 264 -13.34 -18.52 11.31
C ASN A 264 -13.11 -19.03 9.89
N LEU A 265 -11.85 -19.08 9.50
CA LEU A 265 -11.39 -19.72 8.27
C LEU A 265 -10.52 -20.91 8.64
N PRO A 266 -10.58 -22.01 7.86
CA PRO A 266 -9.69 -23.12 8.10
C PRO A 266 -8.24 -22.71 7.73
N ALA A 267 -7.26 -23.24 8.45
CA ALA A 267 -5.84 -22.96 8.16
C ALA A 267 -5.36 -23.63 6.87
N ASP A 268 -6.08 -24.65 6.42
CA ASP A 268 -5.82 -25.45 5.22
C ASP A 268 -7.17 -25.81 4.55
N ASN A 269 -7.17 -26.13 3.25
CA ASN A 269 -8.36 -26.39 2.44
C ASN A 269 -9.38 -25.24 2.43
N LEU A 270 -8.90 -24.01 2.26
CA LEU A 270 -9.76 -22.85 2.05
C LEU A 270 -10.56 -23.01 0.75
N THR A 271 -11.88 -22.79 0.83
CA THR A 271 -12.79 -22.89 -0.32
C THR A 271 -13.67 -21.65 -0.44
N LEU A 272 -14.27 -21.43 -1.61
CA LEU A 272 -15.18 -20.33 -1.87
C LEU A 272 -16.34 -20.27 -0.85
N GLN A 273 -16.88 -21.40 -0.41
CA GLN A 273 -18.01 -21.43 0.54
C GLN A 273 -17.66 -20.82 1.91
N HIS A 274 -16.39 -20.80 2.30
CA HIS A 274 -15.95 -20.16 3.55
C HIS A 274 -15.92 -18.64 3.44
N LEU A 275 -15.72 -18.11 2.24
CA LEU A 275 -15.58 -16.69 1.94
C LEU A 275 -16.88 -16.07 1.44
N SER A 276 -17.63 -16.81 0.64
CA SER A 276 -18.91 -16.46 0.04
C SER A 276 -19.96 -17.54 0.35
N PRO A 277 -20.40 -17.66 1.62
CA PRO A 277 -21.37 -18.67 2.03
C PRO A 277 -22.76 -18.39 1.44
N PRO A 278 -23.61 -19.42 1.27
CA PRO A 278 -25.01 -19.24 0.91
C PRO A 278 -25.81 -18.56 2.03
N ALA A 279 -26.99 -18.04 1.69
CA ALA A 279 -27.83 -17.23 2.57
C ALA A 279 -28.18 -17.91 3.91
N ASP A 280 -28.42 -19.23 3.90
CA ASP A 280 -28.80 -20.03 5.07
C ASP A 280 -27.66 -20.19 6.09
N LYS A 281 -26.41 -20.02 5.65
CA LYS A 281 -25.20 -20.10 6.49
C LYS A 281 -24.57 -18.74 6.73
N TYR A 282 -25.18 -17.66 6.23
CA TYR A 282 -24.61 -16.32 6.33
C TYR A 282 -24.79 -15.75 7.73
N TRP A 283 -23.68 -15.29 8.30
CA TRP A 283 -23.67 -14.44 9.48
C TRP A 283 -22.82 -13.20 9.21
N SER A 284 -23.46 -12.03 9.23
CA SER A 284 -22.86 -10.76 8.78
C SER A 284 -21.58 -10.39 9.52
N MET A 285 -21.51 -10.65 10.83
CA MET A 285 -20.29 -10.43 11.61
C MET A 285 -19.17 -11.40 11.22
N MET A 286 -19.46 -12.67 10.95
CA MET A 286 -18.44 -13.60 10.50
C MET A 286 -17.92 -13.28 9.10
N ALA A 287 -18.81 -12.93 8.17
CA ALA A 287 -18.42 -12.48 6.83
C ALA A 287 -17.47 -11.27 6.92
N TYR A 288 -17.78 -10.31 7.80
CA TYR A 288 -16.90 -9.18 8.06
C TYR A 288 -15.56 -9.58 8.70
N ASN A 289 -15.56 -10.43 9.73
CA ASN A 289 -14.33 -10.90 10.38
C ASN A 289 -13.43 -11.62 9.36
N ASN A 290 -14.00 -12.53 8.57
CA ASN A 290 -13.31 -13.27 7.53
C ASN A 290 -12.75 -12.33 6.46
N ALA A 291 -13.54 -11.38 5.96
CA ALA A 291 -13.06 -10.39 4.99
C ALA A 291 -11.90 -9.54 5.55
N LYS A 292 -11.94 -9.16 6.82
CA LYS A 292 -10.84 -8.41 7.46
C LYS A 292 -9.60 -9.26 7.71
N LEU A 293 -9.74 -10.57 7.94
CA LEU A 293 -8.62 -11.51 7.92
C LEU A 293 -8.01 -11.64 6.52
N CYS A 294 -8.84 -11.76 5.48
CA CYS A 294 -8.37 -11.79 4.09
C CYS A 294 -7.50 -10.58 3.74
N ASN A 295 -7.86 -9.39 4.22
CA ASN A 295 -7.06 -8.18 4.02
C ASN A 295 -5.65 -8.26 4.65
N VAL A 296 -5.51 -8.88 5.84
CA VAL A 296 -4.19 -9.06 6.49
C VAL A 296 -3.37 -10.12 5.74
N LEU A 297 -4.01 -11.26 5.41
CA LEU A 297 -3.38 -12.34 4.63
C LEU A 297 -2.88 -11.82 3.28
N PHE A 298 -3.70 -11.03 2.58
CA PHE A 298 -3.37 -10.39 1.33
C PHE A 298 -2.16 -9.46 1.44
N ALA A 299 -2.16 -8.57 2.43
CA ALA A 299 -1.05 -7.64 2.63
C ALA A 299 0.27 -8.38 2.90
N GLN A 300 0.24 -9.46 3.68
CA GLN A 300 1.42 -10.26 4.00
C GLN A 300 1.94 -11.04 2.79
N GLU A 301 1.05 -11.70 2.04
CA GLU A 301 1.44 -12.42 0.82
C GLU A 301 1.95 -11.45 -0.26
N LEU A 302 1.29 -10.31 -0.45
CA LEU A 302 1.71 -9.28 -1.41
C LEU A 302 3.09 -8.71 -1.04
N ALA A 303 3.34 -8.45 0.25
CA ALA A 303 4.64 -8.01 0.74
C ALA A 303 5.76 -9.00 0.40
N GLN A 304 5.50 -10.31 0.54
CA GLN A 304 6.49 -11.34 0.18
C GLN A 304 6.73 -11.37 -1.32
N ARG A 305 5.65 -11.35 -2.13
CA ARG A 305 5.74 -11.39 -3.59
C ARG A 305 6.44 -10.17 -4.18
N TRP A 306 6.24 -9.00 -3.60
CA TRP A 306 6.81 -7.73 -4.10
C TRP A 306 8.04 -7.26 -3.33
N LYS A 307 8.60 -8.10 -2.44
CA LYS A 307 9.82 -7.80 -1.68
C LYS A 307 10.97 -7.33 -2.57
N GLN A 308 11.22 -8.03 -3.69
CA GLN A 308 12.30 -7.69 -4.61
C GLN A 308 12.04 -6.38 -5.37
N ARG A 309 10.77 -5.99 -5.54
CA ARG A 309 10.37 -4.74 -6.20
C ARG A 309 10.53 -3.51 -5.31
N GLY A 310 10.83 -3.69 -4.02
CA GLY A 310 10.97 -2.60 -3.05
C GLY A 310 9.65 -1.96 -2.61
N ILE A 311 8.51 -2.45 -3.13
CA ILE A 311 7.18 -1.92 -2.79
C ILE A 311 6.85 -2.28 -1.34
N SER A 312 6.47 -1.27 -0.56
CA SER A 312 6.09 -1.48 0.84
C SER A 312 4.59 -1.76 0.93
N VAL A 313 4.21 -2.81 1.65
CA VAL A 313 2.81 -3.18 1.87
C VAL A 313 2.55 -3.29 3.36
N PHE A 314 1.53 -2.58 3.84
CA PHE A 314 1.15 -2.56 5.24
C PHE A 314 -0.33 -2.87 5.38
N SER A 315 -0.68 -3.57 6.45
CA SER A 315 -2.07 -3.72 6.88
C SER A 315 -2.29 -3.02 8.21
N LEU A 316 -3.51 -2.57 8.48
CA LEU A 316 -3.78 -1.86 9.73
C LEU A 316 -5.21 -2.00 10.23
N HIS A 317 -5.38 -1.74 11.52
CA HIS A 317 -6.66 -1.38 12.11
C HIS A 317 -6.69 0.14 12.37
N PRO A 318 -7.71 0.87 11.88
CA PRO A 318 -7.78 2.31 12.06
C PRO A 318 -8.17 2.74 13.48
N GLY A 319 -8.50 1.80 14.38
CA GLY A 319 -8.83 2.06 15.77
C GLY A 319 -10.25 1.65 16.15
N ASN A 320 -10.49 1.45 17.44
CA ASN A 320 -11.76 0.94 17.96
C ASN A 320 -12.86 2.00 17.92
N MET A 321 -14.09 1.56 17.62
CA MET A 321 -15.32 2.36 17.73
C MET A 321 -15.29 3.69 16.99
N VAL A 322 -14.78 3.73 15.77
CA VAL A 322 -14.84 4.94 14.94
C VAL A 322 -16.27 5.14 14.45
N SER A 323 -16.89 6.28 14.78
CA SER A 323 -18.19 6.68 14.23
C SER A 323 -18.04 6.91 12.73
N THR A 324 -18.38 5.88 11.95
CA THR A 324 -18.37 5.89 10.49
C THR A 324 -19.79 5.63 10.01
N GLN A 325 -20.14 6.06 8.79
CA GLN A 325 -21.46 5.79 8.20
C GLN A 325 -21.74 4.30 7.93
N LEU A 326 -20.84 3.38 8.33
CA LEU A 326 -20.95 1.93 8.19
C LEU A 326 -22.14 1.33 8.96
N SER A 327 -22.73 2.02 9.93
CA SER A 327 -23.79 1.49 10.81
C SER A 327 -25.24 1.83 10.38
N ARG A 328 -25.52 2.07 9.09
CA ARG A 328 -26.83 2.60 8.62
C ARG A 328 -28.05 1.68 8.89
N ASN A 329 -27.86 0.36 9.04
CA ASN A 329 -28.97 -0.59 8.91
C ASN A 329 -29.60 -1.11 10.22
N TYR A 330 -29.19 -0.67 11.41
CA TYR A 330 -29.85 -1.09 12.65
C TYR A 330 -29.92 0.03 13.70
N TRP A 331 -31.15 0.37 14.11
CA TRP A 331 -31.43 1.39 15.13
C TRP A 331 -30.82 1.04 16.51
N PHE A 332 -30.74 -0.25 16.84
CA PHE A 332 -30.13 -0.74 18.09
C PHE A 332 -28.63 -0.44 18.18
N TYR A 333 -27.89 -0.61 17.08
CA TYR A 333 -26.47 -0.25 17.03
C TYR A 333 -26.25 1.26 17.04
N ARG A 334 -27.17 2.07 16.46
CA ARG A 334 -27.12 3.54 16.58
C ARG A 334 -27.26 4.01 18.03
N LEU A 335 -28.10 3.34 18.83
CA LEU A 335 -28.26 3.60 20.26
C LEU A 335 -27.02 3.15 21.06
N LEU A 336 -26.47 1.97 20.75
CA LEU A 336 -25.25 1.47 21.36
C LEU A 336 -24.05 2.39 21.08
N PHE A 337 -23.82 2.80 19.82
CA PHE A 337 -22.76 3.74 19.42
C PHE A 337 -22.97 5.16 19.98
N ALA A 338 -24.22 5.58 20.25
CA ALA A 338 -24.50 6.85 20.92
C ALA A 338 -24.11 6.85 22.41
N LEU A 339 -24.18 5.68 23.07
CA LEU A 339 -23.81 5.52 24.49
C LEU A 339 -22.28 5.40 24.71
N VAL A 340 -21.53 4.89 23.73
CA VAL A 340 -20.04 4.81 23.81
C VAL A 340 -19.30 6.02 23.21
N ARG A 341 -20.04 7.00 22.68
CA ARG A 341 -19.56 8.22 21.99
C ARG A 341 -18.47 9.04 22.71
N PRO A 342 -18.42 9.18 24.04
CA PRO A 342 -17.30 9.86 24.70
C PRO A 342 -15.99 9.06 24.73
N PHE A 343 -16.00 7.78 24.32
CA PHE A 343 -14.82 6.89 24.26
C PHE A 343 -14.43 6.49 22.83
N THR A 344 -15.03 7.12 21.80
CA THR A 344 -14.77 6.82 20.38
C THR A 344 -13.70 7.74 19.80
N LYS A 345 -12.75 7.18 19.02
CA LYS A 345 -11.76 7.98 18.27
C LYS A 345 -12.43 8.97 17.32
N SER A 346 -11.83 10.15 17.16
CA SER A 346 -12.19 11.08 16.08
C SER A 346 -11.80 10.51 14.71
N LEU A 347 -12.41 11.02 13.63
CA LEU A 347 -12.03 10.60 12.27
C LEU A 347 -10.56 10.93 11.97
N GLN A 348 -10.05 12.07 12.47
CA GLN A 348 -8.62 12.42 12.42
C GLN A 348 -7.75 11.33 13.05
N GLN A 349 -8.12 10.87 14.25
CA GLN A 349 -7.39 9.82 14.97
C GLN A 349 -7.51 8.46 14.31
N ALA A 350 -8.62 8.20 13.63
CA ALA A 350 -8.84 6.96 12.91
C ALA A 350 -8.04 6.89 11.60
N ALA A 351 -7.87 8.02 10.92
CA ALA A 351 -7.05 8.13 9.72
C ALA A 351 -5.54 8.13 10.02
N ALA A 352 -5.13 8.39 11.27
CA ALA A 352 -3.73 8.56 11.64
C ALA A 352 -2.85 7.36 11.29
N THR A 353 -3.33 6.13 11.52
CA THR A 353 -2.55 4.93 11.20
C THR A 353 -2.43 4.71 9.69
N SER A 354 -3.46 5.03 8.90
CA SER A 354 -3.39 4.99 7.43
C SER A 354 -2.36 5.97 6.89
N ILE A 355 -2.37 7.20 7.42
CA ILE A 355 -1.40 8.24 7.07
C ILE A 355 0.01 7.86 7.52
N TYR A 356 0.17 7.27 8.69
CA TYR A 356 1.46 6.79 9.19
C TYR A 356 2.04 5.71 8.26
N CYS A 357 1.28 4.68 7.94
CA CYS A 357 1.71 3.63 7.01
C CYS A 357 2.04 4.21 5.62
N ALA A 358 1.22 5.14 5.14
CA ALA A 358 1.42 5.76 3.83
C ALA A 358 2.64 6.70 3.78
N THR A 359 3.02 7.39 4.86
CA THR A 359 3.95 8.54 4.73
C THR A 359 5.15 8.52 5.68
N ALA A 360 5.19 7.67 6.70
CA ALA A 360 6.25 7.70 7.72
C ALA A 360 7.62 7.25 7.14
N ASN A 361 8.65 8.07 7.30
CA ASN A 361 9.97 7.79 6.71
C ASN A 361 10.67 6.63 7.45
N GLU A 362 10.38 6.48 8.74
CA GLU A 362 10.84 5.37 9.58
C GLU A 362 10.31 3.99 9.15
N LEU A 363 9.32 3.96 8.24
CA LEU A 363 8.80 2.71 7.64
C LEU A 363 9.42 2.40 6.28
N THR A 364 10.29 3.25 5.73
CA THR A 364 10.96 2.98 4.45
C THR A 364 11.78 1.69 4.55
N GLY A 365 11.63 0.80 3.57
CA GLY A 365 12.28 -0.52 3.56
C GLY A 365 11.57 -1.59 4.40
N LEU A 366 10.52 -1.23 5.17
CA LEU A 366 9.68 -2.19 5.89
C LEU A 366 8.47 -2.60 5.04
N SER A 367 8.03 -3.84 5.18
CA SER A 367 6.86 -4.37 4.46
C SER A 367 6.28 -5.57 5.20
N GLY A 368 5.03 -5.92 4.95
CA GLY A 368 4.33 -7.07 5.54
C GLY A 368 3.92 -6.91 7.00
N LEU A 369 3.98 -5.68 7.53
CA LEU A 369 3.68 -5.38 8.93
C LEU A 369 2.21 -5.03 9.14
N TYR A 370 1.72 -5.31 10.36
CA TYR A 370 0.38 -4.94 10.81
C TYR A 370 0.47 -3.82 11.85
N PHE A 371 -0.35 -2.78 11.70
CA PHE A 371 -0.36 -1.62 12.60
C PHE A 371 -1.70 -1.40 13.28
N ASN A 372 -1.65 -0.92 14.51
CA ASN A 372 -2.80 -0.40 15.25
C ASN A 372 -2.32 0.82 16.04
N ASN A 373 -3.03 1.95 15.95
CA ASN A 373 -2.66 3.20 16.65
C ASN A 373 -1.23 3.68 16.31
N CYS A 374 -0.84 3.60 15.03
CA CYS A 374 0.51 3.93 14.56
C CYS A 374 1.63 3.12 15.24
N TYR A 375 1.29 1.98 15.82
CA TYR A 375 2.21 1.07 16.48
C TYR A 375 2.16 -0.31 15.83
N PHE A 376 3.32 -0.92 15.65
CA PHE A 376 3.42 -2.28 15.12
C PHE A 376 2.77 -3.26 16.09
N CYS A 377 1.94 -4.15 15.58
CA CYS A 377 1.24 -5.15 16.37
C CYS A 377 1.34 -6.52 15.72
N GLU A 378 1.47 -7.57 16.54
CA GLU A 378 1.33 -8.94 16.06
C GLU A 378 -0.11 -9.19 15.60
N PRO A 379 -0.33 -9.59 14.33
CA PRO A 379 -1.67 -9.92 13.85
C PRO A 379 -2.12 -11.29 14.40
N SER A 380 -3.32 -11.75 14.01
CA SER A 380 -3.85 -13.03 14.49
C SER A 380 -2.94 -14.21 14.14
N LYS A 381 -2.94 -15.28 14.95
CA LYS A 381 -2.16 -16.49 14.65
C LYS A 381 -2.48 -17.06 13.26
N LEU A 382 -3.76 -17.03 12.88
CA LEU A 382 -4.24 -17.53 11.60
C LEU A 382 -3.71 -16.69 10.42
N SER A 383 -3.57 -15.37 10.58
CA SER A 383 -2.97 -14.52 9.54
C SER A 383 -1.52 -14.91 9.22
N LYS A 384 -0.77 -15.41 10.20
CA LYS A 384 0.63 -15.84 10.03
C LYS A 384 0.79 -17.22 9.37
N CYS A 385 -0.32 -17.88 9.02
CA CYS A 385 -0.28 -19.16 8.31
C CYS A 385 0.06 -18.93 6.82
N VAL A 386 1.29 -19.25 6.43
CA VAL A 386 1.76 -19.11 5.03
C VAL A 386 0.93 -19.94 4.06
N ALA A 387 0.52 -21.16 4.44
CA ALA A 387 -0.33 -21.99 3.60
C ALA A 387 -1.68 -21.32 3.30
N LEU A 388 -2.30 -20.70 4.32
CA LEU A 388 -3.56 -19.98 4.15
C LEU A 388 -3.40 -18.72 3.29
N GLN A 389 -2.30 -17.98 3.46
CA GLN A 389 -1.96 -16.82 2.61
C GLN A 389 -1.91 -17.22 1.13
N GLN A 390 -1.20 -18.29 0.81
CA GLN A 390 -1.06 -18.81 -0.55
C GLN A 390 -2.39 -19.36 -1.10
N GLN A 391 -3.16 -20.08 -0.29
CA GLN A 391 -4.48 -20.60 -0.71
C GLN A 391 -5.47 -19.48 -1.01
N LEU A 392 -5.52 -18.44 -0.17
CA LEU A 392 -6.34 -17.26 -0.42
C LEU A 392 -5.93 -16.56 -1.71
N TRP A 393 -4.62 -16.42 -1.95
CA TRP A 393 -4.10 -15.83 -3.18
C TRP A 393 -4.55 -16.60 -4.42
N GLN A 394 -4.27 -17.92 -4.46
CA GLN A 394 -4.64 -18.79 -5.58
C GLN A 394 -6.15 -18.85 -5.82
N LEU A 395 -6.95 -18.87 -4.74
CA LEU A 395 -8.41 -18.81 -4.86
C LEU A 395 -8.85 -17.46 -5.42
N SER A 396 -8.26 -16.35 -4.97
CA SER A 396 -8.60 -15.01 -5.48
C SER A 396 -8.23 -14.85 -6.96
N GLU A 397 -7.06 -15.33 -7.39
CA GLU A 397 -6.66 -15.33 -8.81
C GLU A 397 -7.63 -16.13 -9.68
N ARG A 398 -8.00 -17.34 -9.24
CA ARG A 398 -8.97 -18.19 -9.96
C ARG A 398 -10.33 -17.51 -10.08
N LEU A 399 -10.88 -17.01 -8.99
CA LEU A 399 -12.19 -16.34 -9.01
C LEU A 399 -12.19 -15.12 -9.94
N VAL A 400 -11.13 -14.30 -9.90
CA VAL A 400 -10.99 -13.16 -10.82
C VAL A 400 -10.94 -13.64 -12.27
N SER A 401 -10.14 -14.66 -12.56
CA SER A 401 -10.01 -15.23 -13.90
C SER A 401 -11.34 -15.81 -14.40
N ASP A 402 -12.06 -16.55 -13.56
CA ASP A 402 -13.31 -17.23 -13.92
C ASP A 402 -14.48 -16.26 -14.14
N ILE A 403 -14.45 -15.07 -13.53
CA ILE A 403 -15.51 -14.06 -13.65
C ILE A 403 -15.25 -13.10 -14.83
N ILE A 404 -13.98 -12.80 -15.11
CA ILE A 404 -13.60 -11.81 -16.12
C ILE A 404 -13.47 -12.44 -17.53
N ASN A 405 -13.03 -13.70 -17.60
CA ASN A 405 -12.92 -14.44 -18.86
C ASN A 405 -14.19 -15.23 -19.13
#